data_AF-A0A2T3N938-F1
#
_entry.id   AF-A0A2T3N938-F1
#
_cell.length_a   1.000
_cell.length_b   1.000
_cell.length_c   1.000
_cell.angle_alpha   90.00
_cell.angle_beta   90.00
_cell.angle_gamma   90.00
#
_symmetry.space_group_name_H-M   'P 1'
#
loop_
_entity.id
_entity.type
_entity.pdbx_description
1 polymer ?
#
loop_
_entity_poly.entity_id
_entity_poly.type
_entity_poly.pdbx_seq_one_letter_code
_entity_poly.pdbx_strand_id
1 'polypeptide(L)'
;MLPDPLVIKGNLNLENSQIRQLPNTLTVNGNLNLAYSDIEYLPAQLHIGGYLNLAHSKIAAISEGLQVQGDLSLMGTQLTKLPSHLYVGGDLYLANSSITELPEYLVVKGNIYLGGVTITYIPDQAQIDGTIFQ
;
A
#
# COMPACT_ATOMS: atom_id res chain seq x y z
N MET A 1 21.93 -8.78 -8.04
CA MET A 1 21.06 -7.59 -8.17
C MET A 1 19.96 -7.93 -9.16
N LEU A 2 18.73 -7.48 -8.91
CA LEU A 2 17.63 -7.65 -9.88
C LEU A 2 17.85 -6.69 -11.08
N PRO A 3 17.37 -7.05 -12.29
CA PRO A 3 17.41 -6.15 -13.43
C PRO A 3 16.65 -4.84 -13.15
N ASP A 4 17.10 -3.74 -13.75
CA ASP A 4 16.42 -2.44 -13.70
C ASP A 4 16.39 -1.86 -15.13
N PRO A 5 15.22 -1.77 -15.79
CA PRO A 5 13.88 -2.07 -15.27
C PRO A 5 13.59 -3.58 -15.12
N LEU A 6 12.64 -3.93 -14.23
CA LEU A 6 12.08 -5.27 -14.11
C LEU A 6 10.60 -5.30 -14.47
N VAL A 7 10.22 -6.24 -15.35
CA VAL A 7 8.83 -6.45 -15.77
C VAL A 7 8.42 -7.89 -15.45
N ILE A 8 7.35 -8.04 -14.66
CA ILE A 8 6.74 -9.31 -14.30
C ILE A 8 5.35 -9.39 -14.95
N LYS A 9 5.15 -10.37 -15.84
CA LYS A 9 3.88 -10.54 -16.57
C LYS A 9 2.72 -11.05 -15.71
N GLY A 10 3.00 -11.62 -14.54
CA GLY A 10 2.02 -12.17 -13.62
C GLY A 10 2.21 -11.62 -12.21
N ASN A 11 2.01 -12.49 -11.21
CA ASN A 11 2.20 -12.12 -9.81
C ASN A 11 3.68 -12.19 -9.42
N LEU A 12 4.09 -11.29 -8.53
CA LEU A 12 5.38 -11.33 -7.85
C LEU A 12 5.14 -11.56 -6.36
N ASN A 13 5.51 -12.74 -5.87
CA ASN A 13 5.46 -13.06 -4.44
C ASN A 13 6.87 -13.01 -3.83
N LEU A 14 7.07 -12.08 -2.91
CA LEU A 14 8.28 -11.83 -2.13
C LEU A 14 7.96 -11.83 -0.63
N GLU A 15 6.87 -12.47 -0.24
CA GLU A 15 6.48 -12.65 1.16
C GLU A 15 7.59 -13.35 1.96
N ASN A 16 7.79 -12.94 3.21
CA ASN A 16 8.81 -13.47 4.12
C ASN A 16 10.25 -13.38 3.57
N SER A 17 10.50 -12.51 2.57
CA SER A 17 11.83 -12.35 2.00
C SER A 17 12.65 -11.29 2.75
N GLN A 18 13.96 -11.44 2.75
CA GLN A 18 14.91 -10.44 3.27
C GLN A 18 15.18 -9.31 2.25
N ILE A 19 14.28 -9.10 1.29
CA ILE A 19 14.47 -8.08 0.26
C ILE A 19 14.32 -6.70 0.89
N ARG A 20 15.37 -5.88 0.78
CA ARG A 20 15.36 -4.50 1.28
C ARG A 20 15.14 -3.46 0.21
N GLN A 21 15.39 -3.83 -1.04
CA GLN A 21 15.32 -2.94 -2.19
C GLN A 21 14.82 -3.70 -3.42
N LEU A 22 13.95 -3.04 -4.17
CA LEU A 22 13.50 -3.44 -5.49
C LEU A 22 14.20 -2.58 -6.55
N PRO A 23 14.19 -2.97 -7.83
CA PRO A 23 14.64 -2.11 -8.94
C PRO A 23 13.94 -0.74 -8.92
N ASN A 24 14.58 0.31 -9.43
CA ASN A 24 13.97 1.65 -9.43
C ASN A 24 12.69 1.70 -10.27
N THR A 25 12.65 0.89 -11.32
CA THR A 25 11.47 0.70 -12.18
C THR A 25 10.99 -0.75 -12.10
N LEU A 26 9.80 -0.94 -11.50
CA LEU A 26 9.16 -2.24 -11.36
C LEU A 26 7.75 -2.20 -11.93
N THR A 27 7.46 -3.07 -12.89
CA THR A 27 6.11 -3.34 -13.38
C THR A 27 5.71 -4.76 -13.04
N VAL A 28 4.61 -4.93 -12.32
CA VAL A 28 3.97 -6.22 -12.02
C VAL A 28 2.56 -6.18 -12.58
N ASN A 29 2.29 -6.93 -13.66
CA ASN A 29 0.98 -6.91 -14.30
C ASN A 29 -0.10 -7.63 -13.46
N GLY A 30 0.30 -8.46 -12.50
CA GLY A 30 -0.58 -9.07 -11.50
C GLY A 30 -0.42 -8.43 -10.12
N ASN A 31 -0.44 -9.27 -9.10
CA ASN A 31 -0.34 -8.88 -7.70
C ASN A 31 1.11 -8.81 -7.22
N LEU A 32 1.42 -7.86 -6.33
CA LEU A 32 2.70 -7.77 -5.63
C LEU A 32 2.50 -8.07 -4.14
N ASN A 33 3.04 -9.21 -3.70
CA ASN A 33 3.03 -9.58 -2.28
C ASN A 33 4.42 -9.36 -1.67
N LEU A 34 4.51 -8.44 -0.71
CA LEU A 34 5.69 -8.06 0.07
C LEU A 34 5.44 -8.23 1.58
N ALA A 35 4.41 -8.98 1.97
CA ALA A 35 4.10 -9.17 3.38
C ALA A 35 5.27 -9.81 4.14
N TYR A 36 5.47 -9.41 5.40
CA TYR A 36 6.57 -9.88 6.26
C TYR A 36 7.99 -9.71 5.67
N SER A 37 8.15 -8.87 4.64
CA SER A 37 9.47 -8.64 4.03
C SER A 37 10.24 -7.52 4.71
N ASP A 38 11.55 -7.50 4.47
CA ASP A 38 12.46 -6.45 4.94
C ASP A 38 12.42 -5.17 4.08
N ILE A 39 11.41 -4.99 3.21
CA ILE A 39 11.34 -3.84 2.30
C ILE A 39 11.14 -2.55 3.11
N GLU A 40 12.02 -1.58 2.92
CA GLU A 40 11.96 -0.29 3.64
C GLU A 40 11.36 0.82 2.77
N TYR A 41 11.48 0.69 1.44
CA TYR A 41 11.00 1.67 0.46
C TYR A 41 10.48 0.98 -0.81
N LEU A 42 9.42 1.53 -1.39
CA LEU A 42 8.95 1.12 -2.72
C LEU A 42 9.79 1.79 -3.83
N PRO A 43 9.86 1.19 -5.03
CA PRO A 43 10.45 1.81 -6.22
C PRO A 43 9.87 3.20 -6.51
N ALA A 44 10.70 4.08 -7.07
CA ALA A 44 10.25 5.39 -7.54
C ALA A 44 9.20 5.27 -8.66
N GLN A 45 9.34 4.25 -9.51
CA GLN A 45 8.38 3.92 -10.57
C GLN A 45 7.84 2.51 -10.33
N LEU A 46 6.71 2.44 -9.64
CA LEU A 46 6.02 1.19 -9.34
C LEU A 46 4.67 1.15 -10.07
N HIS A 47 4.49 0.15 -10.93
CA HIS A 47 3.20 -0.16 -11.54
C HIS A 47 2.75 -1.55 -11.11
N ILE A 48 1.52 -1.65 -10.58
CA ILE A 48 0.91 -2.90 -10.13
C ILE A 48 -0.48 -2.99 -10.76
N GLY A 49 -0.73 -4.05 -11.52
CA GLY A 49 -2.02 -4.29 -12.17
C GLY A 49 -3.09 -4.84 -11.22
N GLY A 50 -2.68 -5.48 -10.12
CA GLY A 50 -3.56 -6.03 -9.08
C GLY A 50 -3.35 -5.39 -7.71
N TYR A 51 -3.37 -6.21 -6.65
CA TYR A 51 -3.20 -5.75 -5.28
C TYR A 51 -1.73 -5.54 -4.89
N LEU A 52 -1.51 -4.71 -3.86
CA LEU A 52 -0.25 -4.56 -3.15
C LEU A 52 -0.42 -4.98 -1.69
N ASN A 53 0.32 -6.01 -1.27
CA ASN A 53 0.34 -6.44 0.13
C ASN A 53 1.67 -6.08 0.79
N LEU A 54 1.65 -5.16 1.75
CA LEU A 54 2.79 -4.74 2.58
C LEU A 54 2.60 -5.14 4.05
N ALA A 55 1.63 -6.01 4.36
CA ALA A 55 1.31 -6.37 5.73
C ALA A 55 2.55 -6.84 6.49
N HIS A 56 2.78 -6.30 7.68
CA HIS A 56 3.92 -6.63 8.55
C HIS A 56 5.31 -6.45 7.90
N SER A 57 5.41 -5.71 6.80
CA SER A 57 6.71 -5.33 6.23
C SER A 57 7.40 -4.22 7.05
N LYS A 58 8.67 -3.97 6.75
CA LYS A 58 9.46 -2.88 7.33
C LYS A 58 9.30 -1.54 6.61
N ILE A 59 8.25 -1.37 5.81
CA ILE A 59 8.05 -0.17 5.00
C ILE A 59 8.02 1.08 5.91
N ALA A 60 8.92 2.02 5.63
CA ALA A 60 9.11 3.21 6.46
C ALA A 60 8.28 4.41 5.98
N ALA A 61 7.98 4.45 4.68
CA ALA A 61 7.16 5.48 4.07
C ALA A 61 6.51 4.96 2.78
N ILE A 62 5.37 5.56 2.44
CA ILE A 62 4.73 5.39 1.14
C ILE A 62 4.94 6.69 0.34
N SER A 63 5.39 6.55 -0.90
CA SER A 63 5.63 7.67 -1.81
C SER A 63 4.34 8.42 -2.14
N GLU A 64 4.43 9.73 -2.33
CA GLU A 64 3.32 10.55 -2.85
C GLU A 64 2.87 10.05 -4.23
N GLY A 65 1.55 10.02 -4.44
CA GLY A 65 0.97 9.60 -5.70
C GLY A 65 1.00 8.09 -5.95
N LEU A 66 1.21 7.25 -4.92
CA LEU A 66 1.05 5.81 -5.08
C LEU A 66 -0.36 5.48 -5.57
N GLN A 67 -0.42 4.66 -6.63
CA GLN A 67 -1.67 4.16 -7.19
C GLN A 67 -1.65 2.63 -7.18
N VAL A 68 -2.63 2.02 -6.51
CA VAL A 68 -2.84 0.58 -6.50
C VAL A 68 -4.19 0.31 -7.15
N GLN A 69 -4.23 -0.48 -8.22
CA GLN A 69 -5.46 -0.72 -8.97
C GLN A 69 -6.41 -1.69 -8.26
N GLY A 70 -5.86 -2.60 -7.44
CA GLY A 70 -6.64 -3.46 -6.54
C GLY A 70 -6.53 -3.01 -5.08
N ASP A 71 -6.52 -3.99 -4.19
CA ASP A 71 -6.45 -3.76 -2.75
C ASP A 71 -5.05 -3.32 -2.29
N LEU A 72 -5.01 -2.56 -1.19
CA LEU A 72 -3.79 -2.19 -0.50
C LEU A 72 -3.86 -2.64 0.96
N SER A 73 -2.95 -3.52 1.36
CA SER A 73 -2.78 -3.89 2.77
C SER A 73 -1.53 -3.26 3.38
N LEU A 74 -1.73 -2.44 4.41
CA LEU A 74 -0.71 -1.84 5.26
C LEU A 74 -0.79 -2.35 6.70
N MET A 75 -1.50 -3.47 6.91
CA MET A 75 -1.77 -4.02 8.22
C MET A 75 -0.47 -4.31 8.99
N GLY A 76 -0.42 -3.94 10.27
CA GLY A 76 0.74 -4.22 11.12
C GLY A 76 2.05 -3.57 10.68
N THR A 77 2.01 -2.59 9.77
CA THR A 77 3.18 -1.77 9.43
C THR A 77 3.43 -0.71 10.51
N GLN A 78 4.65 -0.19 10.58
CA GLN A 78 5.02 0.89 11.51
C GLN A 78 4.72 2.29 10.95
N LEU A 79 3.98 2.38 9.84
CA LEU A 79 3.58 3.64 9.25
C LEU A 79 2.70 4.42 10.24
N THR A 80 2.96 5.71 10.35
CA THR A 80 2.17 6.64 11.17
C THR A 80 1.28 7.54 10.33
N LYS A 81 1.52 7.61 9.02
CA LYS A 81 0.76 8.43 8.07
C LYS A 81 0.70 7.79 6.69
N LEU A 82 -0.38 8.11 5.98
CA LEU A 82 -0.52 7.87 4.54
C LEU A 82 0.01 9.10 3.77
N PRO A 83 0.41 8.95 2.49
CA PRO A 83 0.77 10.10 1.66
C PRO A 83 -0.47 10.93 1.33
N SER A 84 -0.28 12.22 1.03
CA SER A 84 -1.37 13.17 0.77
C SER A 84 -2.26 12.71 -0.38
N HIS A 85 -1.65 12.12 -1.42
CA HIS A 85 -2.32 11.54 -2.57
C HIS A 85 -2.10 10.03 -2.60
N LEU A 86 -3.12 9.27 -2.21
CA LEU A 86 -3.14 7.81 -2.26
C LEU A 86 -4.39 7.35 -3.01
N TYR A 87 -4.20 6.54 -4.05
CA TYR A 87 -5.28 5.91 -4.78
C TYR A 87 -5.28 4.40 -4.56
N VAL A 88 -6.43 3.87 -4.14
CA VAL A 88 -6.69 2.44 -3.98
C VAL A 88 -7.98 2.08 -4.74
N GLY A 89 -7.84 1.28 -5.79
CA GLY A 89 -8.95 0.84 -6.64
C GLY A 89 -9.80 -0.27 -6.02
N GLY A 90 -9.34 -0.89 -4.94
CA GLY A 90 -10.09 -1.85 -4.12
C GLY A 90 -10.20 -1.40 -2.66
N ASP A 91 -10.05 -2.36 -1.75
CA ASP A 91 -10.13 -2.16 -0.31
C ASP A 91 -8.79 -1.70 0.29
N LEU A 92 -8.85 -0.88 1.35
CA LEU A 92 -7.70 -0.42 2.12
C LEU A 92 -7.70 -1.04 3.53
N TYR A 93 -6.65 -1.77 3.87
CA TYR A 93 -6.52 -2.46 5.17
C TYR A 93 -5.45 -1.79 6.03
N LEU A 94 -5.86 -1.22 7.17
CA LEU A 94 -5.01 -0.46 8.10
C LEU A 94 -4.88 -1.10 9.49
N ALA A 95 -5.53 -2.23 9.73
CA ALA A 95 -5.55 -2.91 11.03
C ALA A 95 -4.16 -3.04 11.67
N ASN A 96 -4.07 -2.74 12.96
CA ASN A 96 -2.82 -2.76 13.74
C ASN A 96 -1.68 -1.89 13.19
N SER A 97 -1.96 -0.88 12.36
CA SER A 97 -1.00 0.17 12.02
C SER A 97 -1.04 1.31 13.05
N SER A 98 -0.07 2.22 12.96
CA SER A 98 -0.03 3.44 13.79
C SER A 98 -0.61 4.67 13.08
N ILE A 99 -1.36 4.47 11.99
CA ILE A 99 -2.00 5.54 11.22
C ILE A 99 -3.22 6.04 11.98
N THR A 100 -3.30 7.33 12.29
CA THR A 100 -4.41 7.91 13.08
C THR A 100 -5.23 8.94 12.32
N GLU A 101 -4.91 9.18 11.04
CA GLU A 101 -5.57 10.16 10.19
C GLU A 101 -5.63 9.67 8.74
N LEU A 102 -6.70 10.04 8.03
CA LEU A 102 -6.81 9.87 6.58
C LEU A 102 -6.37 11.18 5.90
N PRO A 103 -5.64 11.13 4.76
CA PRO A 103 -5.16 12.32 4.07
C PRO A 103 -6.26 13.00 3.24
N GLU A 104 -6.12 14.31 2.99
CA GLU A 104 -7.11 15.13 2.27
C GLU A 104 -7.53 14.51 0.94
N TYR A 105 -6.59 14.06 0.11
CA TYR A 105 -6.86 13.56 -1.25
C TYR A 105 -6.80 12.03 -1.33
N LEU A 106 -7.21 11.34 -0.26
CA LEU A 106 -7.38 9.88 -0.26
C LEU A 106 -8.49 9.48 -1.24
N VAL A 107 -8.22 8.50 -2.10
CA VAL A 107 -9.23 7.84 -2.92
C VAL A 107 -9.23 6.35 -2.63
N VAL A 108 -10.35 5.81 -2.16
CA VAL A 108 -10.58 4.37 -1.96
C VAL A 108 -11.89 3.99 -2.64
N LYS A 109 -11.82 3.10 -3.63
CA LYS A 109 -12.98 2.63 -4.39
C LYS A 109 -13.75 1.50 -3.70
N GLY A 110 -13.11 0.80 -2.77
CA GLY A 110 -13.73 -0.16 -1.88
C GLY A 110 -13.93 0.38 -0.46
N ASN A 111 -13.80 -0.52 0.49
CA ASN A 111 -13.96 -0.30 1.92
C ASN A 111 -12.63 0.06 2.58
N ILE A 112 -12.70 0.64 3.78
CA ILE A 112 -11.55 0.84 4.66
C ILE A 112 -11.73 -0.02 5.91
N TYR A 113 -10.74 -0.85 6.22
CA TYR A 113 -10.72 -1.69 7.41
C TYR A 113 -9.71 -1.17 8.42
N LEU A 114 -10.19 -0.53 9.48
CA LEU A 114 -9.37 0.09 10.52
C LEU A 114 -8.86 -0.91 11.55
N GLY A 115 -9.65 -1.94 11.87
CA GLY A 115 -9.24 -3.07 12.72
C GLY A 115 -8.51 -2.65 13.99
N GLY A 116 -9.12 -1.72 14.75
CA GLY A 116 -8.55 -1.18 15.99
C GLY A 116 -7.80 0.15 15.85
N VAL A 117 -7.61 0.66 14.63
CA VAL A 117 -7.17 2.04 14.40
C VAL A 117 -8.33 3.00 14.69
N THR A 118 -8.06 4.10 15.41
CA THR A 118 -9.03 5.17 15.64
C THR A 118 -8.80 6.31 14.67
N ILE A 119 -9.79 6.59 13.81
CA ILE A 119 -9.84 7.76 12.94
C ILE A 119 -10.95 8.68 13.46
N THR A 120 -10.60 9.92 13.81
CA THR A 120 -11.53 10.89 14.41
C THR A 120 -12.21 11.79 13.40
N TYR A 121 -11.64 11.93 12.21
CA TYR A 121 -12.11 12.81 11.14
C TYR A 121 -11.85 12.20 9.77
N ILE A 122 -12.81 12.35 8.87
CA ILE A 122 -12.68 12.01 7.45
C ILE A 122 -12.59 13.34 6.70
N PRO A 123 -11.49 13.62 5.97
CA PRO A 123 -11.35 14.85 5.20
C PRO A 123 -12.43 15.05 4.15
N ASP A 124 -12.84 16.31 3.95
CA ASP A 124 -13.91 16.67 3.00
C ASP A 124 -13.57 16.29 1.54
N GLN A 125 -12.29 16.28 1.18
CA GLN A 125 -11.79 15.93 -0.15
C GLN A 125 -11.53 14.43 -0.32
N ALA A 126 -11.62 13.63 0.76
CA ALA A 126 -11.43 12.19 0.68
C ALA A 126 -12.61 11.55 -0.04
N GLN A 127 -12.33 10.67 -0.99
CA GLN A 127 -13.33 9.95 -1.78
C GLN A 127 -13.31 8.48 -1.41
N ILE A 128 -14.31 8.05 -0.65
CA ILE A 128 -14.44 6.67 -0.17
C ILE A 128 -15.79 6.17 -0.68
N ASP A 129 -15.76 5.29 -1.68
CA ASP A 129 -16.97 4.80 -2.34
C ASP A 129 -17.65 3.68 -1.51
N GLY A 130 -16.88 2.97 -0.67
CA GLY A 130 -17.37 1.92 0.23
C GLY A 130 -17.60 2.37 1.67
N THR A 131 -17.55 1.41 2.59
CA THR A 131 -17.78 1.63 4.04
C THR A 131 -16.47 1.63 4.81
N ILE A 132 -16.40 2.42 5.89
CA ILE A 132 -15.32 2.35 6.87
C ILE A 132 -15.73 1.42 8.01
N PHE A 133 -15.02 0.31 8.14
CA PHE A 133 -15.18 -0.66 9.23
C PHE A 133 -14.17 -0.37 10.35
N GLN A 134 -14.66 -0.33 11.58
CA GLN A 134 -13.87 -0.11 12.79
C GLN A 134 -13.16 -1.39 13.23
#